data_AF-A0A381DK91-F1
#
_entry.id   AF-A0A381DK91-F1
#
_cell.length_a   1.000
_cell.length_b   1.000
_cell.length_c   1.000
_cell.angle_alpha   90.00
_cell.angle_beta   90.00
_cell.angle_gamma   90.00
#
_symmetry.space_group_name_H-M   'P 1'
#
loop_
_entity.id
_entity.type
_entity.pdbx_description
1 polymer ?
#
loop_
_entity_poly.entity_id
_entity_poly.type
_entity_poly.pdbx_seq_one_letter_code
_entity_poly.pdbx_strand_id
1 'polypeptide(L)'
;MQKNIYIAYILWFFSSPIGGGLHRIYCGKFMSGFLQIGLYWLAYICFVTIIGMIIALPIWIIWGLWWLSDVYFTGVLVEESAILNSINKNLSQEETIKNIETLYELYQKGAISKEEYEARKEILMR
;
A
#
# COMPACT_ATOMS: atom_id res chain seq x y z
N MET A 1 -3.20 8.93 0.54
CA MET A 1 -2.37 9.60 -0.49
C MET A 1 -2.25 8.67 -1.68
N GLN A 2 -2.57 9.13 -2.89
CA GLN A 2 -2.37 8.33 -4.10
C GLN A 2 -0.89 7.98 -4.24
N LYS A 3 -0.58 6.70 -4.32
CA LYS A 3 0.79 6.20 -4.42
C LYS A 3 1.26 6.40 -5.86
N ASN A 4 2.34 7.15 -6.03
CA ASN A 4 2.90 7.39 -7.36
C ASN A 4 3.63 6.12 -7.89
N ILE A 5 3.23 5.66 -9.07
CA ILE A 5 3.82 4.51 -9.76
C ILE A 5 5.31 4.70 -10.06
N TYR A 6 5.73 5.92 -10.41
CA TYR A 6 7.14 6.23 -10.69
C TYR A 6 7.99 6.06 -9.43
N ILE A 7 7.46 6.50 -8.27
CA ILE A 7 8.14 6.32 -6.99
C ILE A 7 8.29 4.83 -6.67
N ALA A 8 7.25 4.02 -6.92
CA ALA A 8 7.30 2.57 -6.72
C ALA A 8 8.38 1.89 -7.59
N TYR A 9 8.53 2.29 -8.86
CA TYR A 9 9.58 1.75 -9.72
C TYR A 9 10.99 2.21 -9.33
N ILE A 10 11.16 3.46 -8.90
CA ILE A 10 12.43 3.96 -8.36
C ILE A 10 12.80 3.14 -7.12
N LEU A 11 11.86 2.96 -6.19
CA LEU A 11 12.05 2.11 -5.02
C LEU A 11 12.40 0.68 -5.42
N TRP A 12 11.73 0.10 -6.42
CA TRP A 12 12.02 -1.25 -6.89
C TRP A 12 13.46 -1.39 -7.41
N PHE A 13 13.91 -0.46 -8.25
CA PHE A 13 15.25 -0.50 -8.84
C PHE A 13 16.35 -0.22 -7.78
N PHE A 14 16.19 0.83 -6.99
CA PHE A 14 17.21 1.24 -6.00
C PHE A 14 17.22 0.40 -4.73
N SER A 15 16.12 -0.28 -4.39
CA SER A 15 16.10 -1.20 -3.24
C SER A 15 16.62 -2.59 -3.56
N SER A 16 16.81 -2.92 -4.85
CA SER A 16 17.33 -4.21 -5.30
C SER A 16 18.60 -4.67 -4.55
N PRO A 17 19.62 -3.82 -4.27
CA PRO A 17 20.83 -4.21 -3.54
C PRO A 17 20.59 -4.59 -2.06
N ILE A 18 19.47 -4.17 -1.49
CA ILE A 18 19.09 -4.42 -0.09
C ILE A 18 18.00 -5.51 -0.01
N GLY A 19 17.65 -6.12 -1.15
CA GLY A 19 16.65 -7.19 -1.25
C GLY A 19 15.31 -6.79 -1.86
N GLY A 20 15.21 -5.61 -2.47
CA GLY A 20 14.11 -5.24 -3.35
C GLY A 20 12.76 -4.97 -2.69
N GLY A 21 12.54 -5.33 -1.42
CA GLY A 21 11.20 -5.29 -0.80
C GLY A 21 10.62 -3.91 -0.46
N LEU A 22 11.37 -2.81 -0.63
CA LEU A 22 10.92 -1.48 -0.21
C LEU A 22 9.73 -0.95 -1.04
N HIS A 23 9.62 -1.35 -2.32
CA HIS A 23 8.48 -0.96 -3.16
C HIS A 23 7.17 -1.59 -2.66
N ARG A 24 7.19 -2.84 -2.16
CA ARG A 24 6.00 -3.50 -1.58
C ARG A 24 5.56 -2.86 -0.27
N ILE A 25 6.54 -2.47 0.55
CA ILE A 25 6.31 -1.73 1.80
C ILE A 25 5.68 -0.37 1.48
N TYR A 26 6.16 0.33 0.46
CA TYR A 26 5.59 1.60 0.02
C TYR A 26 4.13 1.46 -0.44
N CYS A 27 3.78 0.36 -1.12
CA CYS A 27 2.41 0.02 -1.52
C CYS A 27 1.53 -0.52 -0.37
N GLY A 28 2.05 -0.64 0.85
CA GLY A 28 1.30 -1.05 2.05
C GLY A 28 1.32 -2.56 2.34
N LYS A 29 2.03 -3.38 1.54
CA LYS A 29 2.19 -4.82 1.81
C LYS A 29 3.49 -5.08 2.57
N PHE A 30 3.48 -4.80 3.87
CA PHE A 30 4.63 -4.95 4.77
C PHE A 30 5.15 -6.39 4.86
N MET A 31 4.26 -7.36 5.10
CA MET A 31 4.65 -8.77 5.27
C MET A 31 5.36 -9.32 4.04
N SER A 32 4.83 -9.05 2.84
CA SER A 32 5.46 -9.53 1.61
C SER A 32 6.77 -8.81 1.30
N GLY A 33 6.90 -7.53 1.66
CA GLY A 33 8.15 -6.79 1.53
C GLY A 33 9.27 -7.32 2.45
N PHE A 34 8.97 -7.61 3.72
CA PHE A 34 9.95 -8.21 4.64
C PHE A 34 10.32 -9.64 4.24
N LEU A 35 9.35 -10.44 3.78
CA LEU A 35 9.63 -11.77 3.23
C LEU A 35 10.55 -11.69 2.02
N GLN A 36 10.34 -10.73 1.11
CA GLN A 36 11.18 -10.55 -0.08
C GLN A 36 12.63 -10.21 0.30
N ILE A 37 12.83 -9.32 1.28
CA ILE A 37 14.16 -8.99 1.82
C ILE A 37 14.80 -10.23 2.48
N GLY A 38 14.04 -10.97 3.29
CA GLY A 38 14.53 -12.18 3.95
C GLY A 38 14.96 -13.26 2.95
N LEU A 39 14.15 -13.53 1.92
CA LEU A 39 14.48 -14.50 0.87
C LEU A 39 15.72 -14.08 0.08
N TYR A 40 15.88 -12.78 -0.20
CA TYR A 40 17.06 -12.27 -0.90
C TYR A 40 18.35 -12.56 -0.11
N TRP A 41 18.39 -12.21 1.18
CA TRP A 41 19.55 -12.46 2.02
C TRP A 41 19.81 -13.94 2.26
N LEU A 42 18.75 -14.74 2.41
CA LEU A 42 18.88 -16.20 2.51
C LEU A 42 19.51 -16.79 1.24
N ALA A 43 19.03 -16.39 0.06
CA ALA A 43 19.58 -16.80 -1.23
C ALA A 43 21.05 -16.33 -1.39
N TYR A 44 21.36 -15.11 -0.95
CA TYR A 44 22.71 -14.56 -0.98
C TYR A 44 23.69 -15.36 -0.09
N ILE A 45 23.30 -15.69 1.14
CA ILE A 45 24.13 -16.50 2.05
C ILE A 45 24.37 -17.90 1.46
N CYS A 46 23.30 -18.55 0.97
CA CYS A 46 23.41 -19.85 0.31
C CYS A 46 24.33 -19.82 -0.94
N PHE A 47 24.36 -18.69 -1.65
CA PHE A 47 25.22 -18.50 -2.82
C PHE A 47 26.71 -18.41 -2.43
N VAL A 48 27.05 -17.73 -1.33
CA VAL A 48 28.44 -17.50 -0.88
C VAL A 48 29.07 -18.77 -0.28
N THR A 49 28.29 -19.68 0.33
CA THR A 49 28.82 -20.84 1.08
C THR A 49 29.03 -22.12 0.25
N ILE A 50 29.91 -22.09 -0.76
CA ILE A 50 30.54 -23.30 -1.38
C ILE A 50 29.72 -24.05 -2.47
N ILE A 51 28.41 -23.86 -2.64
CA ILE A 51 27.61 -24.50 -3.72
C ILE A 51 27.55 -23.66 -5.02
N GLY A 52 28.16 -22.47 -5.01
CA GLY A 52 27.88 -21.36 -5.94
C GLY A 52 28.65 -21.27 -7.26
N MET A 53 29.29 -22.32 -7.79
CA MET A 53 29.94 -22.21 -9.13
C MET A 53 29.25 -23.00 -10.25
N ILE A 54 28.71 -24.20 -9.97
CA ILE A 54 28.02 -25.01 -10.99
C ILE A 54 26.49 -24.82 -10.93
N ILE A 55 25.92 -24.61 -9.74
CA ILE A 55 24.46 -24.39 -9.53
C ILE A 55 24.09 -22.90 -9.57
N ALA A 56 25.09 -22.01 -9.59
CA ALA A 56 24.86 -20.58 -9.68
C ALA A 56 24.17 -20.15 -10.98
N LEU A 57 24.60 -20.68 -12.13
CA LEU A 57 24.07 -20.25 -13.42
C LEU A 57 22.52 -20.34 -13.52
N PRO A 58 21.86 -21.46 -13.14
CA PRO A 58 20.40 -21.52 -13.14
C PRO A 58 19.75 -20.63 -12.06
N ILE A 59 20.39 -20.46 -10.90
CA ILE A 59 19.89 -19.58 -9.82
C ILE A 59 19.85 -18.12 -10.28
N TRP A 60 20.85 -17.66 -11.04
CA TRP A 60 20.88 -16.30 -11.59
C TRP A 60 19.78 -16.07 -12.63
N ILE A 61 19.46 -17.08 -13.46
CA ILE A 61 18.35 -17.00 -14.42
C ILE A 61 17.01 -16.93 -13.68
N ILE A 62 16.80 -17.79 -12.69
CA ILE A 62 15.57 -17.80 -11.87
C ILE A 62 15.44 -16.48 -11.11
N TRP A 63 16.53 -15.95 -10.56
CA TRP A 63 16.54 -14.67 -9.85
C TRP A 63 16.20 -13.50 -10.79
N GLY A 64 16.77 -13.49 -12.00
CA GLY A 64 16.45 -12.48 -13.03
C GLY A 64 15.00 -12.55 -13.49
N LEU A 65 14.46 -13.76 -13.70
CA LEU A 65 13.04 -13.96 -14.03
C LEU A 65 12.12 -13.51 -12.89
N TRP A 66 12.49 -13.83 -11.65
CA TRP A 66 11.74 -13.39 -10.48
C TRP A 66 11.75 -11.86 -10.35
N TRP A 67 12.92 -11.23 -10.51
CA TRP A 67 13.06 -9.78 -10.51
C TRP A 67 12.23 -9.12 -11.62
N LEU A 68 12.25 -9.68 -12.85
CA LEU A 68 11.45 -9.15 -13.96
C LEU A 68 9.94 -9.30 -13.71
N SER A 69 9.51 -10.41 -13.14
CA SER A 69 8.12 -10.63 -12.72
C SER A 69 7.71 -9.63 -11.62
N ASP A 70 8.63 -9.26 -10.74
CA ASP A 70 8.41 -8.32 -9.64
C ASP A 70 8.06 -6.90 -10.14
N VAL A 71 8.56 -6.48 -11.31
CA VAL A 71 8.15 -5.22 -11.97
C VAL A 71 6.66 -5.21 -12.27
N TYR A 72 6.15 -6.32 -12.81
CA TYR A 72 4.74 -6.47 -13.15
C TYR A 72 3.88 -6.42 -11.88
N PHE A 73 4.28 -7.17 -10.84
CA PHE A 73 3.59 -7.14 -9.55
C PHE A 73 3.60 -5.75 -8.90
N THR A 74 4.68 -4.98 -9.05
CA THR A 74 4.75 -3.60 -8.55
C THR A 74 3.65 -2.72 -9.15
N GLY A 75 3.41 -2.83 -10.46
CA GLY A 75 2.34 -2.10 -11.14
C GLY A 75 0.96 -2.45 -10.59
N VAL A 76 0.67 -3.75 -10.47
CA VAL A 76 -0.60 -4.26 -9.92
C VAL A 76 -0.82 -3.77 -8.49
N LEU A 77 0.23 -3.77 -7.65
CA LEU A 77 0.14 -3.30 -6.27
C LEU A 77 -0.16 -1.81 -6.15
N VAL A 78 0.37 -0.99 -7.07
CA VAL A 78 0.06 0.44 -7.09
C VAL A 78 -1.40 0.66 -7.47
N GLU A 79 -1.89 -0.04 -8.48
CA GLU A 79 -3.30 0.03 -8.91
C GLU A 79 -4.26 -0.42 -7.80
N GLU A 80 -3.98 -1.57 -7.16
CA GLU A 80 -4.74 -2.08 -6.02
C GLU A 80 -4.78 -1.04 -4.88
N SER A 81 -3.63 -0.40 -4.58
CA SER A 81 -3.56 0.65 -3.55
C SER A 81 -4.35 1.92 -3.93
N ALA A 82 -4.45 2.25 -5.21
CA ALA A 82 -5.24 3.37 -5.70
C ALA A 82 -6.75 3.08 -5.59
N ILE A 83 -7.17 1.88 -5.96
CA ILE A 83 -8.55 1.40 -5.83
C ILE A 83 -8.98 1.42 -4.37
N LEU A 84 -8.19 0.81 -3.47
CA LEU A 84 -8.50 0.78 -2.04
C LEU A 84 -8.61 2.18 -1.43
N ASN A 85 -7.73 3.11 -1.81
CA ASN A 85 -7.83 4.50 -1.37
C ASN A 85 -9.12 5.17 -1.87
N SER A 86 -9.55 4.89 -3.10
CA SER A 86 -10.79 5.45 -3.65
C SER A 86 -12.03 4.90 -2.93
N ILE A 87 -12.05 3.59 -2.66
CA ILE A 87 -13.13 2.94 -1.90
C ILE A 87 -13.22 3.51 -0.48
N ASN A 88 -12.08 3.62 0.21
CA ASN A 88 -12.05 4.15 1.58
C ASN A 88 -12.50 5.61 1.63
N LYS A 89 -12.13 6.43 0.63
CA LYS A 89 -12.61 7.80 0.52
C LYS A 89 -14.13 7.87 0.31
N ASN A 90 -14.68 7.00 -0.53
CA ASN A 90 -16.13 6.96 -0.78
C ASN A 90 -16.90 6.52 0.48
N LEU A 91 -16.42 5.49 1.18
CA LEU A 91 -17.02 5.04 2.45
C LEU A 91 -17.00 6.14 3.51
N SER A 92 -15.87 6.84 3.67
CA SER A 92 -15.75 7.95 4.62
C SER A 92 -16.70 9.11 4.27
N GLN A 93 -16.91 9.39 2.98
CA GLN A 93 -17.89 10.39 2.54
C GLN A 93 -19.33 9.96 2.85
N GLU A 94 -19.67 8.69 2.60
CA GLU A 94 -20.98 8.12 2.90
C GLU A 94 -21.31 8.19 4.40
N GLU A 95 -20.35 7.83 5.26
CA GLU A 95 -20.47 7.96 6.72
C GLU A 95 -20.69 9.42 7.14
N THR A 96 -19.97 10.37 6.53
CA THR A 96 -20.12 11.80 6.82
C THR A 96 -21.53 12.30 6.45
N ILE A 97 -22.05 11.90 5.29
CA ILE A 97 -23.41 12.25 4.84
C ILE A 97 -24.45 11.70 5.81
N LYS A 98 -24.34 10.43 6.21
CA LYS A 98 -25.25 9.80 7.17
C LYS A 98 -25.22 10.49 8.54
N ASN A 99 -24.05 10.92 8.99
CA ASN A 99 -23.91 11.68 10.24
C ASN A 99 -24.58 13.07 10.16
N ILE A 100 -24.53 13.73 9.01
CA ILE A 100 -25.22 15.02 8.80
C ILE A 100 -26.74 14.83 8.74
N GLU A 101 -27.22 13.77 8.10
CA GLU A 101 -28.64 13.44 8.02
C GLU A 101 -29.23 13.15 9.41
N THR A 102 -28.53 12.34 10.21
CA THR A 102 -28.95 12.07 11.60
C THR A 102 -28.97 13.32 12.47
N LEU A 103 -27.99 14.23 12.33
CA LEU A 103 -28.00 15.54 13.00
C LEU A 103 -29.21 16.39 12.57
N TYR A 104 -29.55 16.38 11.28
CA TYR A 104 -30.70 17.12 10.77
C TYR A 104 -32.03 16.58 11.31
N GLU A 105 -32.17 15.26 11.42
CA GLU A 105 -33.33 14.65 12.07
C GLU A 105 -33.47 15.04 13.54
N LEU A 106 -32.37 15.07 14.29
CA LEU A 106 -32.36 15.47 15.71
C LEU A 106 -32.81 16.93 15.86
N TYR A 107 -32.37 17.81 14.94
CA TYR A 107 -32.82 19.19 14.90
C TYR A 107 -34.32 19.28 14.59
N GLN A 108 -34.82 18.56 13.58
CA GLN A 108 -36.25 18.54 13.26
C GLN A 108 -37.12 18.03 14.41
N LYS A 109 -36.63 17.05 15.17
CA LYS A 109 -37.31 16.50 16.36
C LYS A 109 -37.27 17.46 17.56
N GLY A 110 -36.61 18.61 17.44
CA GLY A 110 -36.45 19.61 18.51
C GLY A 110 -35.52 19.16 19.65
N ALA A 111 -34.74 18.10 19.43
CA ALA A 111 -33.83 17.54 20.45
C ALA A 111 -32.53 18.36 20.59
N ILE A 112 -32.19 19.17 19.59
CA ILE A 112 -31.01 20.05 19.58
C ILE A 112 -31.38 21.44 19.04
N SER A 113 -30.66 22.46 19.50
CA SER A 113 -30.83 23.84 19.05
C SER A 113 -30.23 24.07 17.64
N LYS A 114 -30.64 25.14 16.96
CA LYS A 114 -30.11 25.50 15.64
C LYS A 114 -28.62 25.84 15.72
N GLU A 115 -28.18 26.55 16.77
CA GLU A 115 -26.76 26.87 16.94
C GLU A 115 -25.91 25.62 17.14
N GLU A 116 -26.39 24.64 17.92
CA GLU A 116 -25.68 23.36 18.12
C GLU A 116 -25.61 22.51 16.85
N TYR A 117 -26.67 22.53 16.03
CA TYR A 117 -26.67 21.84 14.74
C TYR A 117 -25.59 22.40 13.81
N GLU A 118 -25.53 23.73 13.65
CA GLU A 118 -24.55 24.36 12.75
C GLU A 118 -23.12 24.17 13.25
N ALA A 119 -22.87 24.28 14.55
CA ALA A 119 -21.55 24.02 15.13
C ALA A 119 -21.08 22.57 14.90
N ARG A 120 -21.96 21.57 15.09
CA ARG A 120 -21.61 20.15 14.88
C ARG A 120 -21.45 19.80 13.40
N LYS A 121 -22.27 20.39 12.53
CA LYS A 121 -22.14 20.24 11.08
C LYS A 121 -20.82 20.80 10.57
N GLU A 122 -20.39 21.96 11.07
CA GLU A 122 -19.11 22.57 10.70
C GLU A 122 -17.93 21.68 11.11
N ILE A 123 -18.00 21.07 12.30
CA ILE A 123 -16.98 20.11 12.77
C ILE A 123 -16.91 18.87 11.87
N LEU A 124 -18.04 18.35 11.40
CA LEU A 124 -18.10 17.16 10.53
C LEU A 124 -17.69 17.43 9.07
N MET A 125 -17.79 18.68 8.62
CA MET A 125 -17.46 19.09 7.25
C MET A 125 -16.01 19.55 7.08
N ARG A 126 -15.24 19.60 8.18
CA ARG A 126 -13.82 19.97 8.21
C ARG A 126 -12.92 18.78 7.94
#